data_AF-A0AAV3ZLJ4-F1
#
_entry.id   AF-A0AAV3ZLJ4-F1
#
_cell.length_a   1.000
_cell.length_b   1.000
_cell.length_c   1.000
_cell.angle_alpha   90.00
_cell.angle_beta   90.00
_cell.angle_gamma   90.00
#
_symmetry.space_group_name_H-M   'P 1'
#
loop_
_entity.id
_entity.type
_entity.pdbx_description
1 polymer ?
#
loop_
_entity_poly.entity_id
_entity_poly.type
_entity_poly.pdbx_seq_one_letter_code
_entity_poly.pdbx_strand_id
1 'polypeptide(L)'
;MQFDSLLHLHYFNSFVTAYIQGKVSQLSAYLDNVYWLLKLILEDCVYLVQSIICITHWRGFWILLDEYDPYRPESLWVCHVASYLLLTASMAAQNLVVKGVSKDGALPHGEGIQLNVSYVSGLSQWCALKLQVDLNLAYHK
;
A
#
# COMPACT_ATOMS: atom_id res chain seq x y z
N MET A 1 -25.85 15.42 2.25
CA MET A 1 -26.08 14.81 0.92
C MET A 1 -24.80 14.71 0.09
N GLN A 2 -24.00 15.79 -0.03
CA GLN A 2 -22.72 15.74 -0.77
C GLN A 2 -21.63 14.95 -0.02
N PHE A 3 -21.62 15.00 1.32
CA PHE A 3 -20.69 14.26 2.19
C PHE A 3 -20.80 12.74 2.04
N ASP A 4 -22.00 12.17 2.19
CA ASP A 4 -22.22 10.73 2.06
C ASP A 4 -21.77 10.21 0.69
N SER A 5 -22.03 11.01 -0.35
CA SER A 5 -21.65 10.71 -1.73
C SER A 5 -20.13 10.63 -1.91
N LEU A 6 -19.36 11.52 -1.25
CA LEU A 6 -17.89 11.50 -1.30
C LEU A 6 -17.30 10.32 -0.52
N LEU A 7 -17.90 9.98 0.63
CA LEU A 7 -17.48 8.83 1.43
C LEU A 7 -17.72 7.53 0.65
N HIS A 8 -18.90 7.38 0.04
CA HIS A 8 -19.23 6.24 -0.82
C HIS A 8 -18.31 6.16 -2.05
N LEU A 9 -17.95 7.29 -2.66
CA LEU A 9 -17.02 7.33 -3.78
C LEU A 9 -15.61 6.87 -3.38
N HIS A 10 -15.13 7.24 -2.18
CA HIS A 10 -13.84 6.76 -1.69
C HIS A 10 -13.85 5.27 -1.40
N TYR A 11 -14.87 4.77 -0.69
CA TYR A 11 -14.98 3.33 -0.42
C TYR A 11 -15.12 2.54 -1.71
N PHE A 12 -15.88 3.06 -2.68
CA PHE A 12 -16.01 2.47 -4.01
C PHE A 12 -14.66 2.43 -4.73
N ASN A 13 -13.91 3.53 -4.77
CA ASN A 13 -12.58 3.55 -5.39
C ASN A 13 -11.64 2.54 -4.73
N SER A 14 -11.57 2.49 -3.39
CA SER A 14 -10.72 1.52 -2.68
C SER A 14 -11.12 0.07 -3.00
N PHE A 15 -12.41 -0.23 -3.05
CA PHE A 15 -12.92 -1.56 -3.41
C PHE A 15 -12.60 -1.92 -4.87
N VAL A 16 -12.85 -1.01 -5.80
CA VAL A 16 -12.53 -1.17 -7.23
C VAL A 16 -11.04 -1.44 -7.42
N THR A 17 -10.20 -0.73 -6.68
CA THR A 17 -8.74 -0.90 -6.75
C THR A 17 -8.31 -2.28 -6.27
N ALA A 18 -8.82 -2.74 -5.13
CA ALA A 18 -8.55 -4.08 -4.61
C ALA A 18 -9.07 -5.18 -5.57
N TYR A 19 -10.25 -4.98 -6.15
CA TYR A 19 -10.83 -5.92 -7.12
C TYR A 19 -10.02 -5.99 -8.42
N ILE A 20 -9.62 -4.84 -8.97
CA ILE A 20 -8.77 -4.76 -10.18
C ILE A 20 -7.43 -5.42 -9.90
N GLN A 21 -6.77 -5.13 -8.78
CA GLN A 21 -5.48 -5.75 -8.43
C GLN A 21 -5.56 -7.28 -8.39
N GLY A 22 -6.64 -7.85 -7.83
CA GLY A 22 -6.84 -9.30 -7.79
C GLY A 22 -6.97 -9.92 -9.19
N LYS A 23 -7.72 -9.29 -10.10
CA LYS A 23 -7.92 -9.78 -11.47
C LYS A 23 -6.67 -9.60 -12.34
N VAL A 24 -6.01 -8.46 -12.21
CA VAL A 24 -4.81 -8.13 -12.99
C VAL A 24 -3.62 -8.98 -12.53
N SER A 25 -3.51 -9.32 -11.24
CA SER A 25 -2.50 -10.27 -10.74
C SER A 25 -2.66 -11.66 -11.38
N GLN A 26 -3.89 -12.16 -11.51
CA GLN A 26 -4.17 -13.43 -12.22
C GLN A 26 -3.81 -13.35 -13.70
N LEU A 27 -4.07 -12.20 -14.34
CA LEU A 27 -3.70 -11.97 -15.72
C LEU A 27 -2.16 -11.93 -15.90
N SER A 28 -1.42 -11.23 -15.03
CA SER A 28 0.05 -11.23 -15.07
C SER A 28 0.62 -12.64 -14.88
N ALA A 29 0.04 -13.45 -13.98
CA ALA A 29 0.44 -14.85 -13.81
C ALA A 29 0.24 -15.71 -15.08
N TYR A 30 -0.83 -15.44 -15.84
CA TYR A 30 -1.06 -16.11 -17.13
C TYR A 30 -0.04 -15.68 -18.20
N LEU A 31 0.29 -14.39 -18.26
CA LEU A 31 1.26 -13.86 -19.23
C LEU A 31 2.72 -14.24 -18.92
N ASP A 32 3.04 -14.57 -17.67
CA ASP A 32 4.38 -14.90 -17.18
C ASP A 32 5.07 -16.02 -17.99
N ASN A 33 4.29 -17.00 -18.45
CA ASN A 33 4.81 -18.14 -19.21
C ASN A 33 4.84 -17.92 -20.73
N VAL A 34 4.25 -16.85 -21.26
CA VAL A 34 4.03 -16.66 -22.70
C VAL A 34 4.80 -15.47 -23.26
N TYR A 35 4.64 -14.27 -22.70
CA TYR A 35 5.20 -13.03 -23.26
C TYR A 35 5.71 -12.08 -22.18
N TRP A 36 7.03 -12.05 -21.97
CA TRP A 36 7.68 -11.21 -20.95
C TRP A 36 7.45 -9.70 -21.14
N LEU A 37 7.48 -9.22 -22.39
CA LEU A 37 7.39 -7.79 -22.71
C LEU A 37 5.95 -7.26 -22.55
N LEU A 38 4.96 -8.10 -22.88
CA LEU A 38 3.55 -7.77 -22.70
C LEU A 38 3.17 -7.74 -21.20
N LYS A 39 3.74 -8.66 -20.41
CA LYS A 39 3.65 -8.62 -18.94
C LYS A 39 4.19 -7.29 -18.40
N LEU A 40 5.39 -6.90 -18.82
CA LEU A 40 6.03 -5.67 -18.34
C LEU A 40 5.19 -4.42 -18.65
N ILE A 41 4.71 -4.26 -19.89
CA ILE A 41 3.85 -3.13 -20.27
C ILE A 41 2.57 -3.11 -19.44
N LEU A 42 1.96 -4.28 -19.20
CA LEU A 42 0.75 -4.41 -18.39
C LEU A 42 1.00 -3.99 -16.94
N GLU A 43 2.09 -4.44 -16.33
CA GLU A 43 2.49 -4.08 -14.96
C GLU A 43 2.68 -2.56 -14.84
N ASP A 44 3.42 -1.94 -15.75
CA ASP A 44 3.66 -0.49 -15.76
C ASP A 44 2.36 0.32 -15.93
N CYS A 45 1.47 -0.10 -16.83
CA CYS A 45 0.18 0.57 -17.04
C CYS A 45 -0.67 0.53 -15.76
N VAL A 46 -0.65 -0.60 -15.04
CA VAL A 46 -1.39 -0.76 -13.80
C VAL A 46 -0.82 0.14 -12.71
N TYR A 47 0.51 0.25 -12.60
CA TYR A 47 1.15 1.19 -11.69
C TYR A 47 0.79 2.64 -11.99
N LEU A 48 0.73 3.03 -13.27
CA LEU A 48 0.30 4.37 -13.68
C LEU A 48 -1.16 4.64 -13.26
N VAL A 49 -2.08 3.73 -13.53
CA VAL A 49 -3.49 3.87 -13.12
C VAL A 49 -3.60 3.94 -11.60
N GLN A 50 -2.87 3.09 -10.87
CA GLN A 50 -2.82 3.09 -9.41
C GLN A 50 -2.34 4.44 -8.86
N SER A 51 -1.36 5.07 -9.51
CA SER A 51 -0.86 6.39 -9.11
C SER A 51 -1.93 7.48 -9.24
N ILE A 52 -2.72 7.45 -10.31
CA ILE A 52 -3.82 8.40 -10.52
C ILE A 52 -4.90 8.21 -9.46
N ILE A 53 -5.29 6.96 -9.18
CA ILE A 53 -6.28 6.61 -8.14
C ILE A 53 -5.79 7.07 -6.75
N CYS A 54 -4.50 6.90 -6.45
CA CYS A 54 -3.92 7.37 -5.20
C CYS A 54 -4.06 8.90 -5.03
N ILE A 55 -3.79 9.66 -6.09
CA ILE A 55 -3.94 11.13 -6.07
C ILE A 55 -5.39 11.53 -5.83
N THR A 56 -6.35 10.91 -6.54
CA THR A 56 -7.78 11.21 -6.32
C THR A 56 -8.26 10.81 -4.93
N HIS A 57 -7.77 9.69 -4.39
CA HIS A 57 -8.07 9.27 -3.02
C HIS A 57 -7.59 10.31 -1.99
N TRP A 58 -6.36 10.78 -2.12
CA TRP A 58 -5.81 11.79 -1.21
C TRP A 58 -6.53 13.14 -1.37
N ARG A 59 -6.89 13.52 -2.59
CA ARG A 59 -7.65 14.76 -2.85
C ARG A 59 -9.00 14.76 -2.16
N GLY A 60 -9.74 13.67 -2.22
CA GLY A 60 -11.03 13.64 -1.54
C GLY A 60 -10.89 13.46 -0.02
N PHE A 61 -9.80 12.88 0.50
CA PHE A 61 -9.51 12.94 1.93
C PHE A 61 -9.40 14.39 2.43
N TRP A 62 -8.80 15.29 1.64
CA TRP A 62 -8.69 16.72 2.01
C TRP A 62 -10.05 17.40 2.06
N ILE A 63 -10.91 17.12 1.08
CA ILE A 63 -12.27 17.66 1.05
C ILE A 63 -13.08 17.15 2.26
N LEU A 64 -12.91 15.89 2.65
CA LEU A 64 -13.54 15.35 3.86
C LEU A 64 -13.03 16.05 5.12
N LEU A 65 -11.73 16.38 5.16
CA LEU A 65 -11.13 17.07 6.29
C LEU A 65 -11.65 18.50 6.42
N ASP A 66 -11.72 19.23 5.30
CA ASP A 66 -12.22 20.61 5.24
C ASP A 66 -13.69 20.70 5.69
N GLU A 67 -14.50 19.68 5.43
CA GLU A 67 -15.90 19.62 5.85
C GLU A 67 -16.07 19.19 7.32
N TYR A 68 -15.23 18.28 7.82
CA TYR A 68 -15.39 17.67 9.15
C TYR A 68 -14.82 18.54 10.28
N ASP A 69 -13.81 19.36 9.99
CA ASP A 69 -13.12 20.15 10.99
C ASP A 69 -13.25 21.65 10.72
N PRO A 70 -14.18 22.36 11.39
CA PRO A 70 -14.33 23.80 11.25
C PRO A 70 -13.16 24.52 11.94
N TYR A 71 -12.03 24.67 11.23
CA TYR A 71 -10.92 25.61 11.50
C TYR A 71 -10.56 25.82 12.98
N ARG A 72 -10.42 24.74 13.76
CA ARG A 72 -9.88 24.81 15.12
C ARG A 72 -8.36 24.66 15.07
N PRO A 73 -7.58 25.54 15.73
CA PRO A 73 -6.12 25.49 15.67
C PRO A 73 -5.56 24.16 16.19
N GLU A 74 -6.21 23.57 17.20
CA GLU A 74 -5.84 22.30 17.81
C GLU A 74 -6.02 21.10 16.89
N SER A 75 -7.12 21.03 16.12
CA SER A 75 -7.33 19.99 15.11
C SER A 75 -6.33 20.09 13.94
N LEU A 76 -5.91 21.30 13.59
CA LEU A 76 -4.95 21.56 12.50
C LEU A 76 -3.57 20.95 12.83
N TRP A 77 -3.13 21.09 14.09
CA TRP A 77 -1.91 20.44 14.58
C TRP A 77 -2.03 18.91 14.57
N VAL A 78 -3.17 18.36 15.01
CA VAL A 78 -3.39 16.92 14.99
C VAL A 78 -3.32 16.36 13.57
N CYS A 79 -3.99 17.00 12.61
CA CYS A 79 -3.98 16.58 11.21
C CYS A 79 -2.58 16.70 10.59
N HIS A 80 -1.86 17.77 10.89
CA HIS A 80 -0.51 17.98 10.37
C HIS A 80 0.48 16.96 10.94
N VAL A 81 0.48 16.74 12.25
CA VAL A 81 1.36 15.77 12.91
C VAL A 81 1.01 14.34 12.47
N ALA A 82 -0.27 13.98 12.44
CA ALA A 82 -0.70 12.65 12.02
C ALA A 82 -0.31 12.36 10.56
N SER A 83 -0.57 13.30 9.64
CA SER A 83 -0.19 13.14 8.23
C SER A 83 1.33 13.11 8.02
N TYR A 84 2.09 13.93 8.76
CA TYR A 84 3.55 13.92 8.72
C TYR A 84 4.12 12.57 9.19
N LEU A 85 3.62 12.04 10.31
CA LEU A 85 4.05 10.73 10.83
C LEU A 85 3.70 9.60 9.85
N LEU A 86 2.49 9.60 9.32
CA LEU A 86 2.04 8.60 8.35
C LEU A 86 2.87 8.65 7.07
N LEU A 87 3.16 9.85 6.55
CA LEU A 87 3.98 10.04 5.37
C LEU A 87 5.41 9.59 5.62
N THR A 88 6.00 9.97 6.75
CA THR A 88 7.38 9.59 7.12
C THR A 88 7.52 8.08 7.27
N ALA A 89 6.55 7.43 7.92
CA ALA A 89 6.49 5.98 8.03
C ALA A 89 6.36 5.31 6.66
N SER A 90 5.51 5.85 5.77
CA SER A 90 5.31 5.34 4.42
C SER A 90 6.55 5.49 3.54
N MET A 91 7.25 6.62 3.62
CA MET A 91 8.50 6.86 2.91
C MET A 91 9.62 5.96 3.44
N ALA A 92 9.71 5.80 4.76
CA ALA A 92 10.65 4.87 5.37
C ALA A 92 10.40 3.42 4.91
N ALA A 93 9.14 3.01 4.79
CA ALA A 93 8.76 1.69 4.30
C ALA A 93 9.06 1.49 2.79
N GLN A 94 9.15 2.57 2.02
CA GLN A 94 9.44 2.52 0.57
C GLN A 94 10.93 2.64 0.24
N ASN A 95 11.80 2.92 1.22
CA ASN A 95 13.23 3.08 0.97
C ASN A 95 13.89 1.79 0.46
N LEU A 96 14.86 1.97 -0.44
CA LEU A 96 15.59 0.88 -1.13
C LEU A 96 16.20 -0.14 -0.16
N VAL A 97 16.71 0.34 0.97
CA VAL A 97 17.32 -0.49 2.03
C VAL A 97 16.31 -1.44 2.67
N VAL A 98 15.05 -1.02 2.75
CA VAL A 98 13.96 -1.75 3.43
C VAL A 98 13.19 -2.64 2.44
N LYS A 99 12.95 -2.14 1.22
CA LYS A 99 12.16 -2.82 0.20
C LYS A 99 12.98 -3.80 -0.66
N GLY A 100 14.29 -3.59 -0.76
CA GLY A 100 15.16 -4.32 -1.67
C GLY A 100 14.97 -3.90 -3.13
N VAL A 101 15.88 -4.34 -4.01
CA VAL A 101 15.78 -4.14 -5.47
C VAL A 101 15.35 -5.45 -6.10
N SER A 102 14.09 -5.51 -6.51
CA SER A 102 13.60 -6.56 -7.41
C SER A 102 13.77 -6.07 -8.84
N LYS A 103 14.21 -6.96 -9.74
CA LYS A 103 14.24 -6.65 -11.17
C LYS A 103 12.80 -6.65 -11.69
N ASP A 104 12.36 -5.55 -12.31
CA ASP A 104 10.99 -5.45 -12.86
C ASP A 104 10.70 -6.59 -13.83
N GLY A 105 9.48 -7.16 -13.73
CA GLY A 105 9.06 -8.34 -14.47
C GLY A 105 9.64 -9.68 -14.00
N ALA A 106 10.61 -9.70 -13.07
CA ALA A 106 11.24 -10.94 -12.60
C ALA A 106 10.46 -11.67 -11.49
N LEU A 107 9.42 -11.04 -10.93
CA LEU A 107 8.56 -11.65 -9.90
C LEU A 107 7.57 -12.65 -10.53
N PRO A 108 7.60 -13.92 -10.14
CA PRO A 108 6.71 -14.93 -10.71
C PRO A 108 5.29 -14.83 -10.13
N HIS A 109 4.30 -15.39 -10.82
CA HIS A 109 2.90 -15.50 -10.36
C HIS A 109 2.16 -14.17 -10.12
N GLY A 110 2.56 -13.09 -10.78
CA GLY A 110 1.84 -11.81 -10.68
C GLY A 110 2.01 -11.10 -9.34
N GLU A 111 3.03 -11.48 -8.55
CA GLU A 111 3.41 -10.78 -7.32
C GLU A 111 3.87 -9.35 -7.59
N GLY A 112 4.36 -9.05 -8.80
CA GLY A 112 4.74 -7.69 -9.21
C GLY A 112 3.59 -6.69 -9.26
N ILE A 113 2.34 -7.15 -9.19
CA ILE A 113 1.12 -6.31 -9.22
C ILE A 113 0.51 -6.15 -7.84
N GLN A 114 0.75 -7.10 -6.93
CA GLN A 114 0.22 -7.03 -5.60
C GLN A 114 1.03 -6.02 -4.79
N LEU A 115 0.34 -5.07 -4.15
CA LEU A 115 0.91 -4.22 -3.12
C LEU A 115 1.12 -5.04 -1.84
N ASN A 116 1.90 -6.12 -1.93
CA ASN A 116 2.31 -6.89 -0.77
C ASN A 116 3.45 -6.15 -0.10
N VAL A 117 3.22 -5.69 1.13
CA VAL A 117 4.29 -5.16 1.97
C VAL A 117 5.02 -6.36 2.55
N SER A 118 5.85 -7.02 1.74
CA SER A 118 6.67 -8.18 2.14
C SER A 118 7.55 -7.90 3.36
N TYR A 119 7.84 -6.62 3.62
CA TYR A 119 8.51 -6.18 4.84
C TYR A 119 7.66 -6.34 6.11
N VAL A 120 6.35 -6.09 6.07
CA VAL A 120 5.47 -6.24 7.26
C VAL A 120 5.33 -7.72 7.64
N SER A 121 5.19 -8.60 6.65
CA SER A 121 5.20 -10.05 6.88
C SER A 121 6.58 -10.52 7.34
N GLY A 122 7.68 -10.03 6.74
CA GLY A 122 9.04 -10.35 7.17
C GLY A 122 9.39 -9.86 8.57
N LEU A 123 8.99 -8.63 8.92
CA LEU A 123 9.19 -8.04 10.25
C LEU A 123 8.37 -8.79 11.30
N SER A 124 7.12 -9.14 11.00
CA SER A 124 6.30 -9.92 11.94
C SER A 124 6.88 -11.32 12.18
N GLN A 125 7.40 -11.98 11.14
CA GLN A 125 8.14 -13.23 11.28
C GLN A 125 9.44 -13.07 12.10
N TRP A 126 10.22 -12.01 11.83
CA TRP A 126 11.46 -11.76 12.57
C TRP A 126 11.19 -11.48 14.06
N CYS A 127 10.18 -10.66 14.36
CA CYS A 127 9.75 -10.40 15.73
C CYS A 127 9.29 -11.69 16.44
N ALA A 128 8.53 -12.55 15.75
CA ALA A 128 8.10 -13.83 16.30
C ALA A 128 9.29 -14.76 16.60
N LEU A 129 10.27 -14.85 15.69
CA LEU A 129 11.50 -15.61 15.88
C LEU A 129 12.34 -15.07 17.04
N LYS A 130 12.51 -13.75 17.12
CA LYS A 130 13.26 -13.11 18.20
C LYS A 130 12.63 -13.39 19.56
N LEU A 131 11.30 -13.27 19.66
CA LEU A 131 10.54 -13.59 20.87
C LEU A 131 10.69 -15.06 21.28
N GLN A 132 10.67 -15.99 20.32
CA GLN A 132 10.92 -17.41 20.60
C GLN A 132 12.33 -17.67 21.12
N VAL A 133 13.35 -17.03 20.55
CA VAL A 133 14.73 -17.16 21.02
C VAL A 133 14.88 -16.62 22.44
N ASP A 134 14.32 -15.45 22.73
CA ASP A 134 14.40 -14.84 24.05
C ASP A 134 13.64 -15.66 25.11
N LEU A 135 12.48 -16.25 24.76
CA LEU A 135 11.74 -17.17 25.62
C LEU A 135 12.51 -18.47 25.90
N ASN A 136 13.14 -19.06 24.88
CA ASN A 136 13.96 -20.26 25.05
C ASN A 136 15.19 -20.02 25.94
N LEU A 137 15.81 -18.83 25.83
CA LEU A 137 16.90 -18.39 26.71
C LEU A 137 16.44 -18.13 28.15
N ALA A 138 15.20 -17.66 28.34
CA ALA A 138 14.62 -17.46 29.67
C ALA A 138 14.24 -18.78 30.35
N TYR A 139 13.80 -19.79 29.60
CA TYR A 139 13.41 -21.11 30.14
C TYR A 139 14.60 -22.01 30.48
N HIS A 140 15.76 -21.79 29.85
CA HIS A 140 17.00 -22.54 30.12
C HIS A 140 17.90 -21.94 31.21
N LYS A 141 17.43 -20.89 31.90
CA LYS A 141 18.04 -20.34 33.13
C LYS A 141 17.25 -20.77 34.35
#